data_AF-A0A382F2B1-F1
#
_entry.id   AF-A0A382F2B1-F1
#
_cell.length_a   1.000
_cell.length_b   1.000
_cell.length_c   1.000
_cell.angle_alpha   90.00
_cell.angle_beta   90.00
_cell.angle_gamma   90.00
#
_symmetry.space_group_name_H-M   'P 1'
#
loop_
_entity.id
_entity.type
_entity.pdbx_description
1 polymer ?
#
loop_
_entity_poly.entity_id
_entity_poly.type
_entity_poly.pdbx_seq_one_letter_code
_entity_poly.pdbx_strand_id
1 'polypeptide(L)'
;MSDSDDIQNIHKRYSFTLINPASFYVSLIFSVVTAAIISTLAILNYLQDGEILFTIPIVIAVLLVTQYTDSRFTKHKEYSKSLHMSLFGNVLWLITVVGGIVGAFIVSKELSLFYVAVGMYIFASFRIGIMTTTLGVSLKKSCVLCFIQPLAMFFVMVPMDMWSILYDVQSLAFGIVFLAVACFWSYLTNRSGLPVIKSTHKLLQAYLQSV
;
A
#
# COMPACT_ATOMS: atom_id res chain seq x y z
N MET A 1 -15.25 5.92 -47.72
CA MET A 1 -13.94 5.69 -47.06
C MET A 1 -13.91 6.49 -45.76
N SER A 2 -14.83 6.16 -44.84
CA SER A 2 -15.18 6.94 -43.65
C SER A 2 -15.30 6.12 -42.36
N ASP A 3 -15.37 4.79 -42.43
CA ASP A 3 -15.70 3.95 -41.27
C ASP A 3 -14.56 3.83 -40.24
N SER A 4 -13.30 3.93 -40.67
CA SER A 4 -12.13 3.82 -39.78
C SER A 4 -12.07 4.98 -38.78
N ASP A 5 -12.31 6.21 -39.27
CA ASP A 5 -12.22 7.41 -38.43
C ASP A 5 -13.38 7.50 -37.44
N ASP A 6 -14.57 7.03 -37.81
CA ASP A 6 -15.74 6.98 -36.92
C ASP A 6 -15.55 5.97 -35.78
N ILE A 7 -14.99 4.79 -36.07
CA ILE A 7 -14.66 3.78 -35.05
C ILE A 7 -13.57 4.31 -34.10
N GLN A 8 -12.52 4.94 -34.64
CA GLN A 8 -11.47 5.55 -33.81
C GLN A 8 -12.01 6.69 -32.93
N ASN A 9 -12.90 7.53 -33.45
CA ASN A 9 -13.51 8.61 -32.70
C ASN A 9 -14.40 8.10 -31.55
N ILE A 10 -15.11 7.00 -31.76
CA ILE A 10 -15.88 6.33 -30.71
C ILE A 10 -14.96 5.77 -29.61
N HIS A 11 -13.91 5.03 -29.98
CA HIS A 11 -12.93 4.54 -29.01
C HIS A 11 -12.23 5.68 -28.25
N LYS A 12 -11.94 6.79 -28.92
CA LYS A 12 -11.34 7.99 -28.30
C LYS A 12 -12.30 8.68 -27.33
N ARG A 13 -13.60 8.69 -27.64
CA ARG A 13 -14.65 9.23 -26.75
C ARG A 13 -14.81 8.42 -25.46
N TYR A 14 -14.67 7.09 -25.55
CA TYR A 14 -14.72 6.18 -24.40
C TYR A 14 -13.34 5.90 -23.77
N SER A 15 -12.26 6.47 -24.32
CA SER A 15 -10.91 6.36 -23.74
C SER A 15 -10.82 7.02 -22.37
N PHE A 16 -11.52 8.15 -22.16
CA PHE A 16 -11.61 8.78 -20.84
C PHE A 16 -12.36 7.92 -19.82
N THR A 17 -13.33 7.10 -20.25
CA THR A 17 -13.98 6.11 -19.36
C THR A 17 -13.12 4.88 -19.07
N LEU A 18 -12.02 4.67 -19.81
CA LEU A 18 -10.99 3.67 -19.49
C LEU A 18 -9.97 4.17 -18.45
N ILE A 19 -9.96 5.48 -18.11
CA ILE A 19 -9.31 6.00 -16.91
C ILE A 19 -10.14 5.60 -15.69
N ASN A 20 -10.16 4.31 -15.43
CA ASN A 20 -10.75 3.74 -14.22
C ASN A 20 -9.75 3.99 -13.07
N PRO A 21 -10.19 4.45 -11.89
CA PRO A 21 -9.39 4.40 -10.67
C PRO A 21 -8.76 3.03 -10.41
N ALA A 22 -9.39 1.95 -10.92
CA ALA A 22 -8.88 0.58 -10.88
C ALA A 22 -7.86 0.23 -12.00
N SER A 23 -7.47 1.19 -12.83
CA SER A 23 -6.51 0.97 -13.92
C SER A 23 -5.09 0.78 -13.41
N PHE A 24 -4.40 -0.17 -14.02
CA PHE A 24 -3.00 -0.50 -13.74
C PHE A 24 -2.08 0.73 -13.79
N TYR A 25 -2.18 1.52 -14.87
CA TYR A 25 -1.29 2.67 -15.10
C TYR A 25 -1.51 3.78 -14.08
N VAL A 26 -2.76 4.03 -13.72
CA VAL A 26 -3.13 5.03 -12.71
C VAL A 26 -2.45 4.67 -11.39
N SER A 27 -2.62 3.42 -10.93
CA SER A 27 -2.04 3.02 -9.65
C SER A 27 -0.53 2.96 -9.63
N LEU A 28 0.10 2.63 -10.76
CA LEU A 28 1.55 2.70 -10.89
C LEU A 28 2.05 4.14 -10.76
N ILE A 29 1.51 5.05 -11.57
CA ILE A 29 1.94 6.46 -11.60
C ILE A 29 1.74 7.10 -10.24
N PHE A 30 0.56 6.95 -9.64
CA PHE A 30 0.29 7.53 -8.32
C PHE A 30 1.14 6.89 -7.22
N SER A 31 1.49 5.60 -7.32
CA SER A 31 2.41 4.97 -6.35
C SER A 31 3.80 5.57 -6.45
N VAL A 32 4.31 5.80 -7.66
CA VAL A 32 5.61 6.42 -7.89
C VAL A 32 5.62 7.86 -7.38
N VAL A 33 4.58 8.64 -7.73
CA VAL A 33 4.44 10.03 -7.27
C VAL A 33 4.36 10.11 -5.75
N THR A 34 3.52 9.29 -5.12
CA THR A 34 3.39 9.30 -3.65
C THR A 34 4.68 8.88 -2.95
N ALA A 35 5.39 7.86 -3.43
CA ALA A 35 6.68 7.46 -2.87
C ALA A 35 7.75 8.55 -3.04
N ALA A 36 7.77 9.25 -4.18
CA ALA A 36 8.66 10.38 -4.40
C ALA A 36 8.36 11.54 -3.43
N ILE A 37 7.07 11.88 -3.24
CA ILE A 37 6.66 12.92 -2.30
C ILE A 37 7.03 12.54 -0.86
N ILE A 38 6.76 11.30 -0.43
CA ILE A 38 7.16 10.82 0.91
C ILE A 38 8.66 10.98 1.11
N SER A 39 9.46 10.53 0.14
CA SER A 39 10.92 10.61 0.20
C SER A 39 11.41 12.05 0.28
N THR A 40 10.88 12.93 -0.56
CA THR A 40 11.21 14.36 -0.54
C THR A 40 10.84 15.00 0.80
N LEU A 41 9.64 14.73 1.32
CA LEU A 41 9.20 15.28 2.60
C LEU A 41 10.05 14.77 3.75
N ALA A 42 10.38 13.47 3.77
CA ALA A 42 11.25 12.87 4.76
C ALA A 42 12.64 13.54 4.76
N ILE A 43 13.26 13.66 3.59
CA ILE A 43 14.61 14.22 3.45
C ILE A 43 14.62 15.71 3.84
N LEU A 44 13.72 16.52 3.29
CA LEU A 44 13.74 17.97 3.51
C LEU A 44 13.33 18.40 4.91
N ASN A 45 12.38 17.69 5.54
CA ASN A 45 11.80 18.13 6.81
C ASN A 45 12.43 17.42 8.01
N TYR A 46 12.74 16.12 7.88
CA TYR A 46 13.14 15.29 9.02
C TYR A 46 14.64 14.97 9.04
N LEU A 47 15.29 14.86 7.87
CA LEU A 47 16.72 14.50 7.78
C LEU A 47 17.63 15.71 7.59
N GLN A 48 17.17 16.74 6.87
CA GLN A 48 17.83 18.03 6.61
C GLN A 48 19.21 17.99 5.91
N ASP A 49 19.81 16.81 5.69
CA ASP A 49 21.12 16.63 5.03
C ASP A 49 21.17 15.42 4.05
N GLY A 50 20.02 14.87 3.64
CA GLY A 50 19.97 13.68 2.77
C GLY A 50 20.21 13.94 1.28
N GLU A 51 20.93 13.04 0.60
CA GLU A 51 21.14 13.09 -0.86
C GLU A 51 19.87 12.71 -1.64
N ILE A 52 19.05 13.72 -1.97
CA ILE A 52 17.77 13.55 -2.68
C ILE A 52 17.95 12.86 -4.04
N LEU A 53 19.02 13.23 -4.77
CA LEU A 53 19.23 12.83 -6.16
C LEU A 53 19.34 11.31 -6.34
N PHE A 54 19.96 10.62 -5.39
CA PHE A 54 20.12 9.16 -5.43
C PHE A 54 19.04 8.44 -4.63
N THR A 55 18.60 9.03 -3.52
CA THR A 55 17.62 8.38 -2.63
C THR A 55 16.28 8.15 -3.32
N ILE A 56 15.73 9.17 -4.01
CA ILE A 56 14.41 9.05 -4.65
C ILE A 56 14.38 7.95 -5.73
N PRO A 57 15.33 7.91 -6.71
CA PRO A 57 15.36 6.84 -7.69
C PRO A 57 15.48 5.45 -7.06
N ILE A 58 16.25 5.28 -5.98
CA ILE A 58 16.41 3.99 -5.31
C ILE A 58 15.11 3.60 -4.59
N VAL A 59 14.43 4.52 -3.90
CA VAL A 59 13.11 4.25 -3.28
C VAL A 59 12.09 3.83 -4.33
N ILE A 60 12.07 4.50 -5.50
CA ILE A 60 11.20 4.13 -6.62
C ILE A 60 11.57 2.74 -7.15
N ALA A 61 12.86 2.43 -7.30
CA ALA A 61 13.29 1.10 -7.73
C ALA A 61 12.82 0.01 -6.76
N VAL A 62 12.98 0.23 -5.45
CA VAL A 62 12.49 -0.67 -4.39
C VAL A 62 10.96 -0.85 -4.46
N LEU A 63 10.23 0.25 -4.62
CA LEU A 63 8.77 0.23 -4.81
C LEU A 63 8.39 -0.68 -5.99
N LEU A 64 9.01 -0.49 -7.16
CA LEU A 64 8.67 -1.26 -8.36
C LEU A 64 9.02 -2.74 -8.23
N VAL A 65 10.19 -3.05 -7.67
CA VAL A 65 10.65 -4.44 -7.45
C VAL A 65 9.71 -5.17 -6.48
N THR A 66 9.30 -4.50 -5.40
CA THR A 66 8.42 -5.12 -4.40
C THR A 66 6.99 -5.26 -4.92
N GLN A 67 6.45 -4.27 -5.63
CA GLN A 67 5.15 -4.37 -6.31
C GLN A 67 5.07 -5.54 -7.29
N TYR A 68 6.14 -5.74 -8.07
CA TYR A 68 6.28 -6.89 -8.96
C TYR A 68 6.36 -8.21 -8.17
N THR A 69 7.16 -8.24 -7.12
CA THR A 69 7.31 -9.43 -6.26
C THR A 69 5.99 -9.83 -5.62
N ASP A 70 5.24 -8.87 -5.08
CA ASP A 70 3.93 -9.08 -4.47
C ASP A 70 2.93 -9.70 -5.45
N SER A 71 2.98 -9.29 -6.72
CA SER A 71 2.12 -9.86 -7.77
C SER A 71 2.28 -11.38 -7.89
N ARG A 72 3.49 -11.91 -7.66
CA ARG A 72 3.79 -13.35 -7.75
C ARG A 72 3.20 -14.16 -6.59
N PHE A 73 2.95 -13.52 -5.46
CA PHE A 73 2.39 -14.17 -4.26
C PHE A 73 0.85 -14.13 -4.21
N THR A 74 0.20 -13.33 -5.05
CA THR A 74 -1.27 -13.30 -5.14
C THR A 74 -1.82 -14.56 -5.80
N LYS A 75 -2.96 -15.07 -5.31
CA LYS A 75 -3.57 -16.35 -5.77
C LYS A 75 -3.83 -16.40 -7.28
N HIS A 76 -4.20 -15.26 -7.87
CA HIS A 76 -4.51 -15.13 -9.29
C HIS A 76 -3.42 -14.43 -10.11
N LYS A 77 -2.26 -14.12 -9.49
CA LYS A 77 -1.17 -13.36 -10.11
C LYS A 77 -1.62 -12.01 -10.72
N GLU A 78 -2.61 -11.39 -10.08
CA GLU A 78 -3.24 -10.16 -10.57
C GLU A 78 -2.36 -8.96 -10.22
N TYR A 79 -1.51 -8.57 -11.16
CA TYR A 79 -0.57 -7.47 -10.96
C TYR A 79 -1.26 -6.14 -10.61
N SER A 80 -2.38 -5.83 -11.26
CA SER A 80 -3.15 -4.60 -10.99
C SER A 80 -3.58 -4.49 -9.52
N LYS A 81 -4.05 -5.58 -8.89
CA LYS A 81 -4.48 -5.54 -7.48
C LYS A 81 -3.32 -5.35 -6.51
N SER A 82 -2.15 -5.90 -6.84
CA SER A 82 -0.91 -5.65 -6.10
C SER A 82 -0.55 -4.16 -6.12
N LEU A 83 -0.66 -3.52 -7.29
CA LEU A 83 -0.42 -2.08 -7.41
C LEU A 83 -1.40 -1.24 -6.59
N HIS A 84 -2.71 -1.56 -6.64
CA HIS A 84 -3.71 -0.85 -5.84
C HIS A 84 -3.41 -0.94 -4.35
N MET A 85 -3.10 -2.14 -3.86
CA MET A 85 -2.73 -2.36 -2.46
C MET A 85 -1.52 -1.51 -2.07
N SER A 86 -0.48 -1.48 -2.91
CA SER A 86 0.70 -0.65 -2.70
C SER A 86 0.37 0.84 -2.72
N LEU A 87 -0.47 1.30 -3.67
CA LEU A 87 -0.86 2.70 -3.76
C LEU A 87 -1.56 3.17 -2.49
N PHE A 88 -2.60 2.44 -2.05
CA PHE A 88 -3.35 2.81 -0.85
C PHE A 88 -2.44 2.91 0.38
N GLY A 89 -1.54 1.95 0.52
CA GLY A 89 -0.57 1.97 1.61
C GLY A 89 0.40 3.15 1.55
N ASN A 90 0.92 3.49 0.36
CA ASN A 90 1.73 4.70 0.16
C ASN A 90 0.93 5.97 0.48
N VAL A 91 -0.34 6.06 0.08
CA VAL A 91 -1.19 7.21 0.39
C VAL A 91 -1.40 7.36 1.90
N LEU A 92 -1.65 6.26 2.62
CA LEU A 92 -1.75 6.29 4.09
C LEU A 92 -0.43 6.74 4.74
N TRP A 93 0.70 6.26 4.24
CA TRP A 93 2.01 6.70 4.71
C TRP A 93 2.21 8.21 4.45
N LEU A 94 1.87 8.70 3.25
CA LEU A 94 1.94 10.12 2.93
C LEU A 94 1.08 10.96 3.88
N ILE A 95 -0.17 10.54 4.14
CA ILE A 95 -1.07 11.22 5.08
C ILE A 95 -0.45 11.33 6.47
N THR A 96 0.20 10.26 6.96
CA THR A 96 0.83 10.27 8.28
C THR A 96 2.05 11.19 8.34
N VAL A 97 2.86 11.23 7.29
CA VAL A 97 4.03 12.14 7.21
C VAL A 97 3.58 13.60 7.16
N VAL A 98 2.59 13.91 6.32
CA VAL A 98 2.01 15.26 6.22
C VAL A 98 1.33 15.66 7.52
N GLY A 99 0.57 14.75 8.13
CA GLY A 99 -0.07 14.96 9.43
C GLY A 99 0.94 15.23 10.54
N GLY A 100 2.10 14.56 10.50
CA GLY A 100 3.22 14.83 11.39
C GLY A 100 3.78 16.24 11.23
N ILE A 101 4.01 16.67 9.98
CA ILE A 101 4.50 18.02 9.68
C ILE A 101 3.50 19.09 10.15
N VAL A 102 2.24 18.95 9.75
CA VAL A 102 1.17 19.90 10.10
C VAL A 102 0.94 19.93 11.61
N GLY A 103 0.93 18.77 12.26
CA GLY A 103 0.78 18.66 13.71
C GLY A 103 1.94 19.28 14.48
N ALA A 104 3.18 19.04 14.04
CA ALA A 104 4.36 19.66 14.62
C ALA A 104 4.33 21.19 14.47
N PHE A 105 3.92 21.68 13.30
CA PHE A 105 3.76 23.11 13.04
C PHE A 105 2.71 23.76 13.95
N ILE A 106 1.52 23.15 14.10
CA ILE A 106 0.44 23.67 14.94
C ILE A 106 0.85 23.70 16.42
N VAL A 107 1.51 22.63 16.90
CA VAL A 107 1.89 22.47 18.30
C VAL A 107 3.26 23.11 18.60
N SER A 108 3.92 23.71 17.61
CA SER A 108 5.27 24.29 17.71
C SER A 108 6.30 23.32 18.30
N LYS A 109 6.22 22.05 17.88
CA LYS A 109 7.16 21.00 18.27
C LYS A 109 8.14 20.70 17.16
N GLU A 110 9.29 20.17 17.55
CA GLU A 110 10.29 19.67 16.61
C GLU A 110 9.73 18.49 15.80
N LEU A 111 10.14 18.44 14.53
CA LEU A 111 9.78 17.36 13.62
C LEU A 111 10.52 16.09 14.04
N SER A 112 9.79 14.98 14.08
CA SER A 112 10.33 13.68 14.50
C SER A 112 10.07 12.61 13.47
N LEU A 113 11.08 11.78 13.19
CA LEU A 113 10.98 10.59 12.34
C LEU A 113 9.91 9.59 12.83
N PHE A 114 9.40 9.76 14.05
CA PHE A 114 8.26 9.02 14.58
C PHE A 114 7.10 8.92 13.57
N TYR A 115 6.71 10.01 12.91
CA TYR A 115 5.59 10.00 11.96
C TYR A 115 5.90 9.22 10.69
N VAL A 116 7.17 9.21 10.27
CA VAL A 116 7.64 8.40 9.13
C VAL A 116 7.60 6.91 9.52
N ALA A 117 8.07 6.55 10.70
CA ALA A 117 8.05 5.17 11.20
C ALA A 117 6.62 4.65 11.45
N VAL A 118 5.74 5.47 12.04
CA VAL A 118 4.33 5.10 12.24
C VAL A 118 3.61 4.92 10.90
N GLY A 119 3.88 5.79 9.92
CA GLY A 119 3.36 5.63 8.57
C GLY A 119 3.77 4.33 7.90
N MET A 120 5.03 3.92 8.08
CA MET A 120 5.54 2.61 7.63
C MET A 120 4.76 1.45 8.26
N TYR A 121 4.48 1.50 9.58
CA TYR A 121 3.69 0.48 10.27
C TYR A 121 2.22 0.45 9.82
N ILE A 122 1.61 1.62 9.60
CA ILE A 122 0.24 1.73 9.08
C ILE A 122 0.17 1.14 7.66
N PHE A 123 1.15 1.45 6.81
CA PHE A 123 1.28 0.86 5.49
C PHE A 123 1.33 -0.68 5.58
N ALA A 124 2.26 -1.24 6.36
CA ALA A 124 2.36 -2.69 6.55
C ALA A 124 1.05 -3.31 7.05
N SER A 125 0.43 -2.70 8.06
CA SER A 125 -0.83 -3.17 8.67
C SER A 125 -1.98 -3.19 7.67
N PHE A 126 -2.15 -2.11 6.91
CA PHE A 126 -3.19 -2.01 5.89
C PHE A 126 -3.01 -3.06 4.79
N ARG A 127 -1.76 -3.29 4.37
CA ARG A 127 -1.43 -4.34 3.41
C ARG A 127 -1.80 -5.73 3.92
N ILE A 128 -1.59 -6.04 5.20
CA ILE A 128 -2.02 -7.33 5.79
C ILE A 128 -3.52 -7.49 5.61
N GLY A 129 -4.30 -6.44 5.92
CA GLY A 129 -5.74 -6.37 5.72
C GLY A 129 -6.15 -6.77 4.31
N ILE A 130 -5.65 -6.06 3.29
CA ILE A 130 -6.00 -6.33 1.89
C ILE A 130 -5.51 -7.70 1.42
N MET A 131 -4.26 -8.05 1.71
CA MET A 131 -3.63 -9.25 1.17
C MET A 131 -4.32 -10.53 1.66
N THR A 132 -4.84 -10.50 2.88
CA THR A 132 -5.60 -11.61 3.46
C THR A 132 -7.06 -11.63 3.03
N THR A 133 -7.75 -10.49 3.11
CA THR A 133 -9.22 -10.44 2.93
C THR A 133 -9.65 -10.39 1.47
N THR A 134 -8.89 -9.72 0.61
CA THR A 134 -9.27 -9.53 -0.81
C THR A 134 -8.44 -10.39 -1.77
N LEU A 135 -7.15 -10.61 -1.47
CA LEU A 135 -6.23 -11.38 -2.33
C LEU A 135 -6.10 -12.84 -1.92
N GLY A 136 -6.72 -13.23 -0.80
CA GLY A 136 -6.82 -14.61 -0.35
C GLY A 136 -5.49 -15.27 0.04
N VAL A 137 -4.48 -14.47 0.40
CA VAL A 137 -3.20 -14.97 0.91
C VAL A 137 -3.37 -15.35 2.39
N SER A 138 -2.74 -16.45 2.82
CA SER A 138 -2.79 -16.87 4.22
C SER A 138 -2.21 -15.80 5.16
N LEU A 139 -2.88 -15.54 6.29
CA LEU A 139 -2.45 -14.54 7.28
C LEU A 139 -0.97 -14.63 7.66
N LYS A 140 -0.44 -15.84 7.91
CA LYS A 140 0.99 -16.06 8.23
C LYS A 140 1.93 -15.49 7.16
N LYS A 141 1.61 -15.68 5.87
CA LYS A 141 2.41 -15.17 4.75
C LYS A 141 2.27 -13.66 4.62
N SER A 142 1.06 -13.14 4.77
CA SER A 142 0.81 -11.69 4.70
C SER A 142 1.54 -10.93 5.80
N CYS A 143 1.59 -11.45 7.03
CA CYS A 143 2.35 -10.83 8.12
C CYS A 143 3.84 -10.64 7.80
N VAL A 144 4.44 -11.47 6.95
CA VAL A 144 5.85 -11.32 6.54
C VAL A 144 5.96 -10.43 5.30
N LEU A 145 5.20 -10.74 4.25
CA LEU A 145 5.31 -10.07 2.96
C LEU A 145 4.97 -8.58 3.04
N CYS A 146 3.98 -8.22 3.86
CA CYS A 146 3.48 -6.85 3.93
C CYS A 146 4.47 -5.85 4.55
N PHE A 147 5.50 -6.33 5.26
CA PHE A 147 6.57 -5.47 5.76
C PHE A 147 7.67 -5.20 4.74
N ILE A 148 7.86 -6.10 3.77
CA ILE A 148 9.05 -6.05 2.89
C ILE A 148 9.16 -4.70 2.19
N GLN A 149 8.08 -4.26 1.55
CA GLN A 149 8.07 -2.99 0.83
C GLN A 149 8.21 -1.76 1.74
N PRO A 150 7.33 -1.52 2.74
CA PRO A 150 7.44 -0.33 3.56
C PRO A 150 8.79 -0.25 4.28
N LEU A 151 9.31 -1.40 4.77
CA LEU A 151 10.58 -1.44 5.47
C LEU A 151 11.77 -1.21 4.54
N ALA A 152 11.78 -1.82 3.35
CA ALA A 152 12.84 -1.59 2.37
C ALA A 152 12.86 -0.14 1.87
N MET A 153 11.69 0.46 1.64
CA MET A 153 11.58 1.88 1.31
C MET A 153 12.10 2.76 2.45
N PHE A 154 11.75 2.43 3.70
CA PHE A 154 12.24 3.14 4.89
C PHE A 154 13.77 3.08 5.01
N PHE A 155 14.38 1.89 4.86
CA PHE A 155 15.83 1.71 4.97
C PHE A 155 16.63 2.43 3.90
N VAL A 156 16.08 2.61 2.71
CA VAL A 156 16.72 3.43 1.68
C VAL A 156 16.58 4.92 2.00
N MET A 157 15.41 5.32 2.48
CA MET A 157 15.07 6.72 2.71
C MET A 157 15.73 7.29 3.97
N VAL A 158 15.87 6.49 5.02
CA VAL A 158 16.36 6.93 6.33
C VAL A 158 17.78 6.39 6.56
N PRO A 159 18.75 7.24 6.91
CA PRO A 159 20.11 6.83 7.25
C PRO A 159 20.16 5.79 8.38
N MET A 160 21.14 4.89 8.32
CA MET A 160 21.23 3.73 9.21
C MET A 160 21.39 4.11 10.69
N ASP A 161 22.10 5.19 10.97
CA ASP A 161 22.30 5.76 12.32
C ASP A 161 20.98 6.20 12.97
N MET A 162 19.96 6.50 12.16
CA MET A 162 18.64 6.95 12.62
C MET A 162 17.60 5.82 12.71
N TRP A 163 17.96 4.56 12.42
CA TRP A 163 17.03 3.42 12.48
C TRP A 163 16.60 3.06 13.92
N SER A 164 17.21 3.66 14.93
CA SER A 164 16.80 3.54 16.33
C SER A 164 15.32 3.91 16.54
N ILE A 165 14.75 4.79 15.70
CA ILE A 165 13.33 5.15 15.73
C ILE A 165 12.39 3.94 15.54
N LEU A 166 12.86 2.87 14.88
CA LEU A 166 12.08 1.64 14.72
C LEU A 166 11.90 0.88 16.04
N TYR A 167 12.83 1.07 16.99
CA TYR A 167 12.83 0.47 18.32
C TYR A 167 12.40 1.44 19.42
N ASP A 168 12.05 2.68 19.06
CA ASP A 168 11.48 3.63 20.00
C ASP A 168 10.15 3.08 20.55
N VAL A 169 9.95 3.26 21.86
CA VAL A 169 8.80 2.70 22.59
C VAL A 169 7.48 3.22 22.01
N GLN A 170 7.42 4.51 21.64
CA GLN A 170 6.20 5.09 21.10
C GLN A 170 5.94 4.52 19.70
N SER A 171 6.95 4.50 18.83
CA SER A 171 6.81 3.95 17.48
C SER A 171 6.38 2.48 17.49
N LEU A 172 6.98 1.66 18.36
CA LEU A 172 6.60 0.25 18.53
C LEU A 172 5.18 0.10 19.09
N ALA A 173 4.80 0.90 20.10
CA ALA A 173 3.46 0.82 20.67
C ALA A 173 2.38 1.10 19.61
N PHE A 174 2.53 2.16 18.83
CA PHE A 174 1.62 2.45 17.72
C PHE A 174 1.65 1.36 16.64
N GLY A 175 2.84 0.90 16.26
CA GLY A 175 2.99 -0.18 15.27
C GLY A 175 2.27 -1.46 15.69
N ILE A 176 2.48 -1.92 16.92
CA ILE A 176 1.82 -3.11 17.48
C ILE A 176 0.30 -2.96 17.48
N VAL A 177 -0.23 -1.79 17.87
CA VAL A 177 -1.68 -1.54 17.85
C VAL A 177 -2.26 -1.69 16.45
N PHE A 178 -1.66 -1.03 15.44
CA PHE A 178 -2.16 -1.13 14.06
C PHE A 178 -2.04 -2.55 13.51
N LEU A 179 -0.94 -3.26 13.81
CA LEU A 179 -0.73 -4.63 13.37
C LEU A 179 -1.71 -5.60 14.03
N ALA A 180 -1.98 -5.43 15.33
CA ALA A 180 -2.94 -6.24 16.06
C ALA A 180 -4.35 -6.05 15.51
N VAL A 181 -4.76 -4.79 15.26
CA VAL A 181 -6.04 -4.47 14.64
C VAL A 181 -6.15 -5.09 13.24
N ALA A 182 -5.12 -4.95 12.41
CA ALA A 182 -5.11 -5.52 11.07
C ALA A 182 -5.21 -7.06 11.11
N CYS A 183 -4.39 -7.72 11.94
CA CYS A 183 -4.42 -9.18 12.06
C CYS A 183 -5.75 -9.70 12.61
N PHE A 184 -6.30 -9.02 13.63
CA PHE A 184 -7.58 -9.39 14.23
C PHE A 184 -8.73 -9.23 13.23
N TRP A 185 -8.78 -8.08 12.53
CA TRP A 185 -9.76 -7.84 11.48
C TRP A 185 -9.66 -8.88 10.37
N SER A 186 -8.45 -9.12 9.84
CA SER A 186 -8.19 -10.15 8.84
C SER A 186 -8.62 -11.53 9.28
N TYR A 187 -8.35 -11.91 10.54
CA TYR A 187 -8.77 -13.19 11.09
C TYR A 187 -10.30 -13.32 11.14
N LEU A 188 -10.99 -12.29 11.65
CA LEU A 188 -12.45 -12.27 11.71
C LEU A 188 -13.07 -12.34 10.31
N THR A 189 -12.64 -11.50 9.38
CA THR A 189 -13.18 -11.48 8.01
C THR A 189 -12.94 -12.81 7.30
N ASN A 190 -11.76 -13.42 7.46
CA ASN A 190 -11.48 -14.72 6.86
C ASN A 190 -12.36 -15.84 7.43
N ARG A 191 -12.79 -15.72 8.70
CA ARG A 191 -13.73 -16.66 9.33
C ARG A 191 -15.19 -16.40 8.91
N SER A 192 -15.56 -15.14 8.69
CA SER A 192 -16.89 -14.73 8.24
C SER A 192 -17.12 -15.00 6.75
N GLY A 193 -16.06 -15.01 5.94
CA GLY A 193 -16.07 -15.25 4.49
C GLY A 193 -16.29 -16.71 4.06
N LEU A 194 -17.10 -17.47 4.80
CA LEU A 194 -17.49 -18.88 4.60
C LEU A 194 -16.56 -19.95 5.21
N PRO A 195 -16.86 -20.43 6.43
CA PRO A 195 -16.18 -21.60 6.99
C PRO A 195 -16.68 -22.94 6.42
N VAL A 196 -17.76 -22.99 5.61
CA VAL A 196 -18.46 -24.27 5.30
C VAL A 196 -19.00 -24.37 3.87
N ILE A 197 -18.38 -23.79 2.85
CA ILE A 197 -18.81 -24.09 1.46
C ILE A 197 -17.69 -24.73 0.66
N LYS A 198 -17.74 -26.07 0.66
CA LYS A 198 -16.82 -26.95 -0.06
C LYS A 198 -16.94 -26.85 -1.60
N SER A 199 -18.00 -26.22 -2.13
CA SER A 199 -18.21 -26.11 -3.57
C SER A 199 -19.12 -24.94 -3.94
N THR A 200 -18.66 -24.10 -4.87
CA THR A 200 -19.44 -23.01 -5.49
C THR A 200 -20.73 -23.52 -6.13
N HIS A 201 -20.72 -24.76 -6.65
CA HIS A 201 -21.91 -25.41 -7.19
C HIS A 201 -22.97 -25.66 -6.12
N LYS A 202 -22.58 -26.10 -4.92
CA LYS A 202 -23.50 -26.28 -3.79
C LYS A 202 -24.07 -24.95 -3.29
N LEU A 203 -23.28 -23.88 -3.35
CA LEU A 203 -23.72 -22.52 -3.02
C LEU A 203 -24.79 -22.05 -4.00
N LEU A 204 -24.52 -22.20 -5.30
CA LEU A 204 -25.47 -21.87 -6.37
C LEU A 204 -26.74 -22.71 -6.30
N GLN A 205 -26.63 -24.01 -6.03
CA GLN A 205 -27.80 -24.87 -5.82
C GLN A 205 -28.62 -24.44 -4.61
N ALA A 206 -27.99 -24.14 -3.47
CA ALA A 206 -28.69 -23.69 -2.28
C ALA A 206 -29.40 -22.34 -2.51
N TYR A 207 -28.77 -21.41 -3.24
CA TYR A 207 -29.38 -20.14 -3.62
C TYR A 207 -30.59 -20.34 -4.54
N LEU A 208 -30.45 -21.15 -5.58
CA LEU A 208 -31.52 -21.46 -6.53
C LEU A 208 -32.67 -22.25 -5.91
N GLN A 209 -32.42 -23.00 -4.84
CA GLN A 209 -33.45 -23.70 -4.07
C GLN A 209 -34.09 -22.85 -2.97
N SER A 210 -33.53 -21.68 -2.66
CA SER A 210 -34.04 -20.75 -1.64
C SER A 210 -34.96 -19.65 -2.19
N VAL A 211 -35.18 -19.63 -3.50
CA VAL A 211 -36.15 -18.79 -4.23
C VAL A 211 -37.29 -19.68 -4.70
#